data_AF-I4CWR4-F1
#
_entry.id   AF-I4CWR4-F1
#
_cell.length_a   1.000
_cell.length_b   1.000
_cell.length_c   1.000
_cell.angle_alpha   90.00
_cell.angle_beta   90.00
_cell.angle_gamma   90.00
#
_symmetry.space_group_name_H-M   'P 1'
#
loop_
_entity.id
_entity.type
_entity.pdbx_description
1 polymer ?
#
loop_
_entity_poly.entity_id
_entity_poly.type
_entity_poly.pdbx_seq_one_letter_code
_entity_poly.pdbx_strand_id
1 'polypeptide(L)'
;MKKIISASLFVSVFASFAANAGATPEDVQLVDDAYAAIGDTATNINLARQFNILAIDDRGGVVKNSFEATLSANVVAGIIDNATNNRIGVVSGSNKGRVVFTGSSVGGSVSQCGDQVDKGATDLAAGLVDADALDLTQANGCGL
;
A
#
# COMPACT_ATOMS: atom_id res chain seq x y z
N MET A 1 17.04 48.03 -36.48
CA MET A 1 15.88 47.18 -36.12
C MET A 1 16.38 45.96 -35.34
N LYS A 2 16.33 46.00 -34.01
CA LYS A 2 16.71 44.85 -33.15
C LYS A 2 15.44 44.04 -32.89
N LYS A 3 15.42 42.80 -33.38
CA LYS A 3 14.33 41.84 -33.16
C LYS A 3 14.51 41.24 -31.76
N ILE A 4 13.60 41.53 -30.85
CA ILE A 4 13.49 40.80 -29.58
C ILE A 4 12.60 39.60 -29.86
N ILE A 5 13.20 38.41 -29.84
CA ILE A 5 12.45 37.15 -29.83
C ILE A 5 12.04 36.93 -28.38
N SER A 6 10.79 37.25 -28.03
CA SER A 6 10.18 36.78 -26.79
C SER A 6 9.96 35.29 -26.92
N ALA A 7 10.80 34.49 -26.26
CA ALA A 7 10.52 33.08 -26.03
C ALA A 7 9.45 32.98 -24.96
N SER A 8 8.22 32.65 -25.37
CA SER A 8 7.16 32.22 -24.46
C SER A 8 7.60 30.91 -23.82
N LEU A 9 8.07 31.00 -22.58
CA LEU A 9 8.40 29.87 -21.74
C LEU A 9 7.12 29.04 -21.55
N PHE A 10 7.09 27.83 -22.10
CA PHE A 10 6.08 26.82 -21.83
C PHE A 10 6.16 26.41 -20.35
N VAL A 11 5.45 27.15 -19.49
CA VAL A 11 5.12 26.70 -18.13
C VAL A 11 3.84 25.88 -18.23
N SER A 12 3.97 24.60 -18.60
CA SER A 12 2.85 23.65 -18.51
C SER A 12 3.25 22.23 -18.08
N VAL A 13 4.47 22.01 -17.61
CA VAL A 13 4.98 20.66 -17.28
C VAL A 13 4.95 20.32 -15.78
N PHE A 14 4.20 21.06 -14.95
CA PHE A 14 4.07 20.76 -13.51
C PHE A 14 2.63 20.64 -12.99
N ALA A 15 1.64 20.46 -13.87
CA ALA A 15 0.26 20.22 -13.43
C ALA A 15 0.04 18.82 -12.82
N SER A 16 0.99 17.89 -12.97
CA SER A 16 0.82 16.48 -12.55
C SER A 16 1.05 16.22 -11.05
N PHE A 17 1.68 17.16 -10.32
CA PHE A 17 2.00 16.96 -8.89
C PHE A 17 0.94 17.55 -7.94
N ALA A 18 0.00 18.34 -8.46
CA ALA A 18 -0.94 19.12 -7.64
C ALA A 18 -2.24 18.37 -7.28
N ALA A 19 -2.52 17.20 -7.85
CA ALA A 19 -3.82 16.56 -7.69
C ALA A 19 -4.06 15.96 -6.29
N ASN A 20 -3.02 15.72 -5.48
CA ASN A 20 -3.16 15.11 -4.14
C ASN A 20 -2.37 15.82 -3.03
N ALA A 21 -1.78 17.00 -3.29
CA ALA A 21 -1.01 17.74 -2.29
C ALA A 21 -1.87 18.38 -1.17
N GLY A 22 -3.18 18.17 -1.18
CA GLY A 22 -4.12 18.68 -0.17
C GLY A 22 -5.28 17.73 0.15
N ALA A 23 -5.18 16.45 -0.21
CA ALA A 23 -6.16 15.46 0.22
C ALA A 23 -5.93 15.13 1.70
N THR A 24 -6.99 15.17 2.51
CA THR A 24 -6.95 14.62 3.87
C THR A 24 -6.63 13.13 3.79
N PRO A 25 -5.68 12.61 4.60
CA PRO A 25 -5.42 11.18 4.66
C PRO A 25 -6.69 10.37 4.92
N GLU A 26 -6.80 9.22 4.26
CA GLU A 26 -7.88 8.27 4.50
C GLU A 26 -7.61 7.46 5.77
N ASP A 27 -8.56 7.41 6.70
CA ASP A 27 -8.40 6.62 7.92
C ASP A 27 -8.55 5.12 7.62
N VAL A 28 -7.58 4.34 8.10
CA VAL A 28 -7.64 2.87 8.08
C VAL A 28 -7.66 2.38 9.52
N GLN A 29 -8.81 1.89 9.97
CA GLN A 29 -8.95 1.31 11.30
C GLN A 29 -8.40 -0.11 11.32
N LEU A 30 -7.37 -0.35 12.13
CA LEU A 30 -6.94 -1.72 12.43
C LEU A 30 -7.98 -2.40 13.32
N VAL A 31 -8.17 -3.70 13.12
CA VAL A 31 -9.09 -4.53 13.88
C VAL A 31 -8.34 -5.77 14.38
N ASP A 32 -8.62 -6.19 15.60
CA ASP A 32 -7.99 -7.35 16.22
C ASP A 32 -8.28 -8.64 15.42
N ASP A 33 -7.23 -9.41 15.16
CA ASP A 33 -7.25 -10.71 14.47
C ASP A 33 -7.93 -10.63 13.09
N ALA A 34 -7.86 -9.47 12.43
CA ALA A 34 -8.52 -9.21 11.15
C ALA A 34 -7.63 -8.46 10.15
N TYR A 35 -7.99 -8.61 8.87
CA TYR A 35 -7.39 -7.89 7.76
C TYR A 35 -8.02 -6.51 7.59
N ALA A 36 -7.17 -5.50 7.43
CA ALA A 36 -7.54 -4.16 7.01
C ALA A 36 -6.89 -3.84 5.66
N ALA A 37 -7.71 -3.45 4.68
CA ALA A 37 -7.23 -3.00 3.38
C ALA A 37 -6.62 -1.60 3.48
N ILE A 38 -5.53 -1.37 2.75
CA ILE A 38 -4.90 -0.05 2.61
C ILE A 38 -4.93 0.31 1.12
N GLY A 39 -6.01 0.99 0.75
CA GLY A 39 -6.40 1.22 -0.63
C GLY A 39 -6.94 -0.03 -1.31
N ASP A 40 -7.45 0.15 -2.51
CA ASP A 40 -7.95 -0.92 -3.37
C ASP A 40 -7.60 -0.63 -4.84
N THR A 41 -7.98 -1.54 -5.75
CA THR A 41 -7.82 -1.38 -7.20
C THR A 41 -8.97 -0.62 -7.87
N ALA A 42 -10.11 -0.42 -7.20
CA ALA A 42 -11.28 0.25 -7.75
C ALA A 42 -11.23 1.78 -7.62
N THR A 43 -10.54 2.27 -6.59
CA THR A 43 -10.64 3.63 -6.06
C THR A 43 -9.25 4.26 -6.02
N ASN A 44 -9.08 5.32 -6.81
CA ASN A 44 -7.86 6.13 -6.82
C ASN A 44 -6.55 5.35 -7.09
N ILE A 45 -6.64 4.13 -7.64
CA ILE A 45 -5.47 3.40 -8.15
C ILE A 45 -4.81 4.22 -9.28
N ASN A 46 -3.49 4.13 -9.42
CA ASN A 46 -2.63 5.00 -10.25
C ASN A 46 -2.45 6.45 -9.70
N LEU A 47 -2.95 6.77 -8.52
CA LEU A 47 -2.62 8.01 -7.80
C LEU A 47 -1.88 7.68 -6.50
N ALA A 48 -0.97 8.57 -6.07
CA ALA A 48 -0.37 8.47 -4.74
C ALA A 48 -1.43 8.82 -3.68
N ARG A 49 -1.48 8.03 -2.61
CA ARG A 49 -2.52 8.10 -1.57
C ARG A 49 -1.89 8.19 -0.20
N GLN A 50 -2.49 8.98 0.69
CA GLN A 50 -2.09 9.10 2.08
C GLN A 50 -3.15 8.46 2.97
N PHE A 51 -2.70 7.76 3.99
CA PHE A 51 -3.54 7.06 4.95
C PHE A 51 -3.09 7.41 6.35
N ASN A 52 -4.05 7.44 7.26
CA ASN A 52 -3.82 7.50 8.69
C ASN A 52 -4.28 6.16 9.28
N ILE A 53 -3.32 5.31 9.62
CA ILE A 53 -3.59 3.98 10.14
C ILE A 53 -3.81 4.12 11.64
N LEU A 54 -5.04 3.86 12.08
CA LEU A 54 -5.48 4.04 13.45
C LEU A 54 -5.18 2.79 14.27
N ALA A 55 -4.73 2.99 15.50
CA ALA A 55 -4.45 1.91 16.44
C ALA A 55 -5.71 1.13 16.82
N ILE A 56 -5.52 -0.12 17.26
CA ILE A 56 -6.56 -0.95 17.87
C ILE A 56 -6.72 -0.51 19.33
N ASP A 57 -7.93 -0.10 19.71
CA ASP A 57 -8.24 0.23 21.10
C ASP A 57 -8.04 -0.99 22.00
N ASP A 58 -7.44 -0.77 23.17
CA ASP A 58 -7.24 -1.79 24.21
C ASP A 58 -6.50 -3.08 23.81
N ARG A 59 -5.74 -3.05 22.71
CA ARG A 59 -4.83 -4.15 22.35
C ARG A 59 -3.76 -4.36 23.43
N GLY A 60 -3.65 -5.59 23.94
CA GLY A 60 -2.56 -6.00 24.82
C GLY A 60 -1.29 -6.30 24.03
N GLY A 61 -0.16 -5.67 24.35
CA GLY A 61 1.09 -5.80 23.59
C GLY A 61 1.44 -4.58 22.73
N VAL A 62 2.50 -4.68 21.92
CA VAL A 62 3.48 -3.62 21.59
C VAL A 62 3.02 -2.45 20.71
N VAL A 63 1.81 -2.41 20.12
CA VAL A 63 1.52 -1.32 19.16
C VAL A 63 0.20 -0.60 19.46
N LYS A 64 0.31 0.49 20.23
CA LYS A 64 -0.74 1.51 20.43
C LYS A 64 -0.37 2.85 19.77
N ASN A 65 0.15 2.82 18.55
CA ASN A 65 0.52 4.04 17.84
C ASN A 65 -0.22 4.12 16.51
N SER A 66 -0.97 5.19 16.31
CA SER A 66 -1.45 5.57 14.98
C SER A 66 -0.28 6.10 14.16
N PHE A 67 -0.26 5.82 12.87
CA PHE A 67 0.82 6.25 11.99
C PHE A 67 0.31 6.64 10.61
N GLU A 68 0.97 7.62 10.02
CA GLU A 68 0.70 8.04 8.65
C GLU A 68 1.46 7.13 7.68
N ALA A 69 0.79 6.74 6.60
CA ALA A 69 1.38 5.97 5.51
C ALA A 69 1.11 6.66 4.18
N THR A 70 2.08 6.58 3.27
CA THR A 70 1.88 6.99 1.87
C THR A 70 2.10 5.79 0.97
N LEU A 71 1.08 5.43 0.20
CA LEU A 71 1.22 4.43 -0.85
C LEU A 71 1.55 5.15 -2.16
N SER A 72 2.59 4.65 -2.82
CA SER A 72 2.92 5.07 -4.18
C SER A 72 1.73 4.84 -5.12
N ALA A 73 1.68 5.62 -6.20
CA ALA A 73 0.77 5.34 -7.29
C ALA A 73 0.92 3.87 -7.73
N ASN A 74 -0.19 3.23 -8.04
CA ASN A 74 -0.26 1.84 -8.55
C ASN A 74 -0.08 0.74 -7.51
N VAL A 75 0.09 1.04 -6.22
CA VAL A 75 0.29 0.03 -5.16
C VAL A 75 -0.96 -0.09 -4.30
N VAL A 76 -1.39 -1.32 -4.04
CA VAL A 76 -2.36 -1.67 -3.00
C VAL A 76 -1.61 -2.41 -1.89
N ALA A 77 -2.03 -2.21 -0.65
CA ALA A 77 -1.51 -2.95 0.47
C ALA A 77 -2.64 -3.43 1.39
N GLY A 78 -2.29 -4.30 2.31
CA GLY A 78 -3.15 -4.80 3.36
C GLY A 78 -2.33 -5.10 4.59
N ILE A 79 -2.97 -5.05 5.75
CA ILE A 79 -2.34 -5.30 7.04
C ILE A 79 -3.21 -6.22 7.87
N ILE A 80 -2.59 -7.17 8.56
CA ILE A 80 -3.23 -8.03 9.56
C ILE A 80 -2.51 -7.78 10.87
N ASP A 81 -3.25 -7.51 11.93
CA ASP A 81 -2.74 -7.51 13.29
C ASP A 81 -3.31 -8.73 14.04
N ASN A 82 -2.48 -9.72 14.33
CA ASN A 82 -2.87 -10.97 14.97
C ASN A 82 -2.43 -10.99 16.43
N ALA A 83 -3.38 -10.83 17.35
CA ALA A 83 -3.13 -10.70 18.79
C ALA A 83 -2.73 -12.05 19.35
N THR A 84 -3.40 -13.09 18.87
CA THR A 84 -3.21 -14.47 19.29
C THR A 84 -1.75 -14.91 19.14
N ASN A 85 -1.10 -14.51 18.05
CA ASN A 85 0.32 -14.82 17.79
C ASN A 85 1.28 -13.67 18.12
N ASN A 86 0.76 -12.50 18.54
CA ASN A 86 1.50 -11.25 18.75
C ASN A 86 2.33 -10.86 17.50
N ARG A 87 1.67 -10.84 16.33
CA ARG A 87 2.30 -10.58 15.02
C ARG A 87 1.54 -9.55 14.21
N ILE A 88 2.29 -8.74 13.46
CA ILE A 88 1.76 -7.90 12.40
C ILE A 88 2.27 -8.43 11.07
N GLY A 89 1.38 -8.53 10.09
CA GLY A 89 1.68 -8.88 8.71
C GLY A 89 1.27 -7.76 7.77
N VAL A 90 2.07 -7.51 6.75
CA VAL A 90 1.72 -6.57 5.67
C VAL A 90 1.87 -7.29 4.35
N VAL A 91 0.91 -7.12 3.45
CA VAL A 91 0.97 -7.57 2.06
C VAL A 91 0.87 -6.36 1.14
N SER A 92 1.57 -6.40 0.01
CA SER A 92 1.50 -5.36 -1.00
C SER A 92 1.72 -5.89 -2.40
N GLY A 93 1.11 -5.21 -3.36
CA GLY A 93 1.16 -5.56 -4.77
C GLY A 93 0.92 -4.32 -5.62
N SER A 94 1.50 -4.31 -6.83
CA SER A 94 1.32 -3.22 -7.77
C SER A 94 0.49 -3.63 -8.98
N ASN A 95 -0.42 -2.77 -9.43
CA ASN A 95 -1.17 -2.97 -10.67
C ASN A 95 -0.32 -2.78 -11.95
N LYS A 96 0.98 -2.50 -11.79
CA LYS A 96 2.01 -2.57 -12.84
C LYS A 96 3.06 -3.66 -12.59
N GLY A 97 3.07 -4.23 -11.38
CA GLY A 97 4.01 -5.25 -10.95
C GLY A 97 3.42 -6.65 -11.07
N ARG A 98 4.28 -7.67 -11.09
CA ARG A 98 3.86 -9.07 -11.30
C ARG A 98 4.09 -9.96 -10.09
N VAL A 99 4.44 -9.39 -8.95
CA VAL A 99 4.78 -10.13 -7.74
C VAL A 99 4.12 -9.49 -6.53
N VAL A 100 3.65 -10.34 -5.63
CA VAL A 100 3.13 -9.94 -4.32
C VAL A 100 4.26 -10.03 -3.32
N PHE A 101 4.37 -9.03 -2.46
CA PHE A 101 5.32 -9.03 -1.36
C PHE A 101 4.59 -9.05 -0.04
N THR A 102 5.07 -9.86 0.89
CA THR A 102 4.61 -9.85 2.28
C THR A 102 5.77 -9.57 3.23
N GLY A 103 5.43 -9.19 4.46
CA GLY A 103 6.38 -9.11 5.56
C GLY A 103 5.66 -9.37 6.87
N SER A 104 6.30 -10.14 7.74
CA SER A 104 5.82 -10.38 9.11
C SER A 104 6.81 -9.81 10.12
N SER A 105 6.30 -9.26 11.22
CA SER A 105 7.12 -8.70 12.31
C SER A 105 8.08 -9.72 12.96
N VAL A 106 7.81 -11.03 12.85
CA VAL A 106 8.72 -12.10 13.32
C VAL A 106 9.78 -12.47 12.27
N GLY A 107 9.43 -12.38 10.99
CA GLY A 107 10.36 -12.70 9.89
C GLY A 107 11.42 -11.63 9.66
N GLY A 108 11.18 -10.39 10.09
CA GLY A 108 12.08 -9.24 9.92
C GLY A 108 12.47 -8.94 8.47
N SER A 109 11.84 -9.61 7.51
CA SER A 109 12.20 -9.64 6.10
C SER A 109 10.97 -9.46 5.23
N VAL A 110 11.15 -8.75 4.13
CA VAL A 110 10.17 -8.65 3.05
C VAL A 110 10.41 -9.83 2.11
N SER A 111 9.38 -10.62 1.87
CA SER A 111 9.44 -11.82 1.03
C SER A 111 8.56 -11.66 -0.19
N GLN A 112 9.02 -12.15 -1.33
CA GLN A 112 8.14 -12.37 -2.47
C GLN A 112 7.31 -13.64 -2.22
N CYS A 113 6.01 -13.58 -2.43
CA CYS A 113 5.10 -14.72 -2.27
C CYS A 113 4.44 -15.12 -3.58
N GLY A 114 4.16 -16.42 -3.70
CA GLY A 114 3.53 -17.02 -4.87
C GLY A 114 4.34 -16.90 -6.16
N ASP A 115 3.71 -17.39 -7.22
CA ASP A 115 4.20 -17.27 -8.60
C ASP A 115 4.03 -15.85 -9.15
N GLN A 116 4.75 -15.55 -10.22
CA GLN A 116 4.57 -14.28 -10.92
C GLN A 116 3.23 -14.24 -11.64
N VAL A 117 2.47 -13.16 -11.45
CA VAL A 117 1.20 -12.93 -12.14
C VAL A 117 1.41 -12.78 -13.65
N ASP A 118 0.52 -13.36 -14.44
CA ASP A 118 0.54 -13.21 -15.89
C ASP A 118 0.36 -11.77 -16.33
N LYS A 119 1.07 -11.37 -17.39
CA LYS A 119 1.05 -10.00 -17.91
C LYS A 119 -0.34 -9.54 -18.39
N GLY A 120 -1.22 -10.49 -18.72
CA GLY A 120 -2.59 -10.20 -19.17
C GLY A 120 -3.64 -10.14 -18.05
N ALA A 121 -3.27 -10.43 -16.80
CA ALA A 121 -4.20 -10.41 -15.69
C ALA A 121 -4.66 -8.99 -15.36
N THR A 122 -5.94 -8.84 -15.02
CA THR A 122 -6.49 -7.57 -14.51
C THR A 122 -5.80 -7.21 -13.19
N ASP A 123 -5.40 -5.95 -13.05
CA ASP A 123 -4.72 -5.37 -11.88
C ASP A 123 -3.44 -6.07 -11.41
N LEU A 124 -2.91 -7.02 -12.20
CA LEU A 124 -1.67 -7.76 -11.95
C LEU A 124 -1.51 -8.16 -10.48
N ALA A 125 -0.37 -7.86 -9.84
CA ALA A 125 -0.13 -8.23 -8.45
C ALA A 125 -1.02 -7.49 -7.44
N ALA A 126 -1.55 -6.30 -7.76
CA ALA A 126 -2.47 -5.61 -6.85
C ALA A 126 -3.81 -6.35 -6.71
N GLY A 127 -4.22 -7.11 -7.74
CA GLY A 127 -5.42 -7.94 -7.68
C GLY A 127 -5.31 -9.17 -6.78
N LEU A 128 -4.11 -9.49 -6.29
CA LEU A 128 -3.85 -10.60 -5.36
C LEU A 128 -3.55 -10.12 -3.93
N VAL A 129 -3.80 -8.84 -3.64
CA VAL A 129 -3.62 -8.27 -2.30
C VAL A 129 -4.93 -8.42 -1.53
N ASP A 130 -5.01 -9.48 -0.73
CA ASP A 130 -6.16 -9.78 0.12
C ASP A 130 -5.73 -10.44 1.44
N ALA A 131 -6.72 -10.86 2.24
CA ALA A 131 -6.49 -11.49 3.53
C ALA A 131 -5.82 -12.86 3.42
N ASP A 132 -6.15 -13.64 2.38
CA ASP A 132 -5.64 -15.01 2.20
C ASP A 132 -4.19 -14.99 1.70
N ALA A 133 -3.74 -13.88 1.11
CA ALA A 133 -2.35 -13.68 0.73
C ALA A 133 -1.37 -13.58 1.93
N LEU A 134 -1.88 -13.40 3.15
CA LEU A 134 -1.09 -13.35 4.39
C LEU A 134 -1.33 -14.55 5.30
N ASP A 135 -0.29 -15.35 5.50
CA ASP A 135 -0.29 -16.43 6.50
C ASP A 135 0.72 -16.13 7.61
N LEU A 136 0.23 -15.60 8.73
CA LEU A 136 1.05 -15.25 9.89
C LEU A 136 1.52 -16.45 10.71
N THR A 137 1.14 -17.68 10.36
CA THR A 137 1.77 -18.89 10.93
C THR A 137 3.16 -19.10 10.33
N GLN A 138 3.41 -18.62 9.12
CA GLN A 138 4.70 -18.67 8.44
C GLN A 138 5.59 -17.48 8.80
N ALA A 139 6.90 -17.70 8.85
CA ALA A 139 7.85 -16.66 9.24
C ALA A 139 7.91 -15.50 8.23
N ASN A 140 7.77 -15.80 6.93
CA ASN A 140 7.75 -14.81 5.86
C ASN A 140 6.37 -14.16 5.67
N GLY A 141 5.31 -14.70 6.26
CA GLY A 141 3.94 -14.21 6.08
C GLY A 141 3.29 -14.60 4.75
N CYS A 142 3.87 -15.51 3.95
CA CYS A 142 3.32 -15.88 2.64
C CYS A 142 2.13 -16.85 2.76
N GLY A 143 0.94 -16.46 2.29
CA GLY A 143 -0.24 -17.34 2.17
C GLY A 143 -0.55 -17.84 0.75
N LEU A 144 0.19 -17.35 -0.27
CA LEU A 144 0.01 -17.66 -1.70
C LEU A 144 0.92 -18.79 -2.19
#